data_AF-A0AAV5QEG8-F1
#
_entry.id   AF-A0AAV5QEG8-F1
#
_cell.length_a   1.000
_cell.length_b   1.000
_cell.length_c   1.000
_cell.angle_alpha   90.00
_cell.angle_beta   90.00
_cell.angle_gamma   90.00
#
_symmetry.space_group_name_H-M   'P 1'
#
loop_
_entity.id
_entity.type
_entity.pdbx_description
1 polymer ?
#
loop_
_entity_poly.entity_id
_entity_poly.type
_entity_poly.pdbx_seq_one_letter_code
_entity_poly.pdbx_strand_id
1 'polypeptide(L)'
;MSCHHEHNHGHHHGDNHDEADHILPIPTNASQSLRNQIDFQKLTALNIEQQNSDIYKIFDKYDDSKYQIKDFISSDTDEQIILNIPFLDSSVKLFSIILKTSGGDQCPQTIKLFKNKNNIDFDNAEDMKADFTLNHPQVGFEGDSNVQEQDINDDNFVEHFLPRHVFTNTTQLTFFIRDVYDEDEDQSKIYYIELRGEFKKLTKDPVITMYEAAANPADHKNTTASLERNQHSIQ
;
A
#
# COMPACT_ATOMS: atom_id res chain seq x y z
N MET A 1 -57.23 19.55 -59.13
CA MET A 1 -55.93 20.22 -58.94
C MET A 1 -54.92 19.17 -58.51
N SER A 2 -53.91 18.95 -59.34
CA SER A 2 -52.80 18.00 -59.15
C SER A 2 -51.71 18.62 -58.26
N CYS A 3 -51.02 17.81 -57.43
CA CYS A 3 -49.64 17.91 -56.85
C CYS A 3 -49.50 16.63 -55.96
N HIS A 4 -48.66 15.59 -56.15
CA HIS A 4 -47.19 15.48 -56.23
C HIS A 4 -46.44 16.28 -55.17
N HIS A 5 -45.75 15.60 -54.23
CA HIS A 5 -44.27 15.55 -54.15
C HIS A 5 -43.81 14.84 -52.85
N GLU A 6 -42.88 13.90 -52.99
CA GLU A 6 -42.12 13.23 -51.93
C GLU A 6 -41.14 14.21 -51.25
N HIS A 7 -40.79 13.99 -49.99
CA HIS A 7 -39.51 14.46 -49.44
C HIS A 7 -38.89 13.44 -48.48
N ASN A 8 -37.74 12.93 -48.94
CA ASN A 8 -36.69 12.25 -48.21
C ASN A 8 -35.79 13.29 -47.51
N HIS A 9 -35.53 13.12 -46.21
CA HIS A 9 -34.40 13.69 -45.47
C HIS A 9 -34.06 12.66 -44.37
N GLY A 10 -32.86 12.12 -44.22
CA GLY A 10 -31.54 12.72 -44.44
C GLY A 10 -30.83 12.72 -43.09
N HIS A 11 -29.80 11.87 -42.96
CA HIS A 11 -28.99 11.66 -41.76
C HIS A 11 -28.43 12.95 -41.13
N HIS A 12 -28.41 13.01 -39.80
CA HIS A 12 -27.32 13.70 -39.11
C HIS A 12 -26.91 13.06 -37.79
N HIS A 13 -25.59 12.99 -37.64
CA HIS A 13 -24.80 12.43 -36.57
C HIS A 13 -24.97 13.20 -35.25
N GLY A 14 -24.88 12.45 -34.16
CA GLY A 14 -24.68 12.97 -32.81
C GLY A 14 -23.89 11.95 -32.01
N ASP A 15 -22.64 11.69 -32.43
CA ASP A 15 -21.60 11.16 -31.55
C ASP A 15 -21.39 12.15 -30.41
N ASN A 16 -21.68 11.71 -29.20
CA ASN A 16 -21.01 12.05 -27.94
C ASN A 16 -21.98 11.76 -26.80
N HIS A 17 -21.76 10.66 -26.09
CA HIS A 17 -21.48 10.76 -24.68
C HIS A 17 -20.52 9.63 -24.34
N ASP A 18 -19.37 10.04 -23.83
CA ASP A 18 -18.36 9.22 -23.19
C ASP A 18 -19.03 8.29 -22.16
N GLU A 19 -19.47 7.12 -22.60
CA GLU A 19 -19.70 6.00 -21.71
C GLU A 19 -18.31 5.49 -21.38
N ALA A 20 -17.68 6.17 -20.41
CA ALA A 20 -16.49 5.69 -19.76
C ALA A 20 -16.83 4.29 -19.24
N ASP A 21 -16.41 3.29 -20.03
CA ASP A 21 -16.33 1.87 -19.71
C ASP A 21 -16.43 1.65 -18.19
N HIS A 22 -17.65 1.40 -17.70
CA HIS A 22 -17.88 0.98 -16.32
C HIS A 22 -17.43 -0.47 -16.19
N ILE A 23 -16.13 -0.70 -16.37
CA ILE A 23 -15.50 -1.98 -16.09
C ILE A 23 -15.59 -2.15 -14.58
N LEU A 24 -16.53 -2.97 -14.15
CA LEU A 24 -16.67 -3.36 -12.76
C LEU A 24 -15.31 -3.84 -12.25
N PRO A 25 -14.87 -3.38 -11.07
CA PRO A 25 -13.61 -3.82 -10.52
C PRO A 25 -13.62 -5.33 -10.36
N ILE A 26 -12.50 -5.96 -10.71
CA ILE A 26 -12.37 -7.42 -10.60
C ILE A 26 -12.51 -7.78 -9.12
N PRO A 27 -13.50 -8.61 -8.74
CA PRO A 27 -13.75 -8.95 -7.36
C PRO A 27 -12.54 -9.66 -6.74
N THR A 28 -12.39 -9.53 -5.43
CA THR A 28 -11.41 -10.30 -4.65
C THR A 28 -12.11 -11.38 -3.83
N ASN A 29 -11.35 -12.23 -3.15
CA ASN A 29 -11.87 -13.22 -2.23
C ASN A 29 -10.93 -13.43 -1.03
N ALA A 30 -11.43 -14.06 0.03
CA ALA A 30 -10.70 -14.26 1.28
C ALA A 30 -9.40 -15.07 1.14
N SER A 31 -9.28 -15.96 0.13
CA SER A 31 -8.03 -16.71 -0.09
C SER A 31 -6.86 -15.83 -0.57
N GLN A 32 -7.15 -14.60 -0.98
CA GLN A 32 -6.18 -13.59 -1.39
C GLN A 32 -5.69 -12.73 -0.22
N SER A 33 -6.02 -13.08 1.04
CA SER A 33 -5.53 -12.37 2.22
C SER A 33 -4.00 -12.35 2.27
N LEU A 34 -3.44 -11.15 2.43
CA LEU A 34 -2.01 -10.89 2.51
C LEU A 34 -1.49 -10.86 3.96
N ARG A 35 -2.33 -11.17 4.94
CA ARG A 35 -2.00 -11.12 6.37
C ARG A 35 -0.67 -11.79 6.70
N ASN A 36 -0.43 -12.99 6.17
CA ASN A 36 0.78 -13.77 6.44
C ASN A 36 2.04 -13.20 5.76
N GLN A 37 1.90 -12.16 4.94
CA GLN A 37 3.00 -11.45 4.31
C GLN A 37 3.37 -10.17 5.06
N ILE A 38 2.56 -9.72 6.02
CA ILE A 38 2.83 -8.51 6.80
C ILE A 38 3.90 -8.80 7.85
N ASP A 39 4.91 -7.94 7.92
CA ASP A 39 5.93 -7.98 8.98
C ASP A 39 5.43 -7.24 10.22
N PHE A 40 4.62 -7.94 11.04
CA PHE A 40 4.02 -7.37 12.25
C PHE A 40 5.05 -6.87 13.28
N GLN A 41 6.31 -7.34 13.22
CA GLN A 41 7.35 -6.87 14.15
C GLN A 41 7.88 -5.48 13.77
N LYS A 42 7.74 -5.09 12.49
CA LYS A 42 8.18 -3.79 11.97
C LYS A 42 7.02 -2.85 11.65
N LEU A 43 5.81 -3.26 11.98
CA LEU A 43 4.64 -2.44 11.79
C LEU A 43 4.71 -1.23 12.74
N THR A 44 4.49 -0.04 12.19
CA THR A 44 4.58 1.21 12.96
C THR A 44 3.43 2.13 12.64
N ALA A 45 2.98 2.89 13.63
CA ALA A 45 2.06 4.01 13.45
C ALA A 45 2.49 5.24 14.27
N LEU A 46 2.14 6.41 13.75
CA LEU A 46 2.34 7.71 14.34
C LEU A 46 0.99 8.35 14.66
N ASN A 47 0.95 9.17 15.72
CA ASN A 47 -0.26 9.79 16.28
C ASN A 47 -1.38 8.76 16.56
N ILE A 48 -1.08 7.75 17.39
CA ILE A 48 -2.08 6.80 17.88
C ILE A 48 -2.06 6.75 19.40
N GLU A 49 -3.22 6.58 20.01
CA GLU A 49 -3.38 6.41 21.47
C GLU A 49 -2.83 5.04 21.93
N GLN A 50 -3.02 4.02 21.09
CA GLN A 50 -2.59 2.65 21.37
C GLN A 50 -1.08 2.50 21.20
N GLN A 51 -0.49 1.49 21.86
CA GLN A 51 0.93 1.19 21.67
C GLN A 51 1.18 0.57 20.30
N ASN A 52 2.34 0.88 19.71
CA ASN A 52 2.76 0.31 18.43
C ASN A 52 2.77 -1.23 18.44
N SER A 53 3.09 -1.84 19.58
CA SER A 53 3.07 -3.29 19.76
C SER A 53 1.68 -3.90 19.63
N ASP A 54 0.60 -3.12 19.67
CA ASP A 54 -0.78 -3.59 19.65
C ASP A 54 -1.47 -3.42 18.29
N ILE A 55 -0.87 -2.67 17.36
CA ILE A 55 -1.50 -2.37 16.07
C ILE A 55 -1.77 -3.65 15.26
N TYR A 56 -0.98 -4.71 15.42
CA TYR A 56 -1.24 -5.98 14.75
C TYR A 56 -2.62 -6.58 15.07
N LYS A 57 -3.27 -6.15 16.17
CA LYS A 57 -4.58 -6.68 16.60
C LYS A 57 -5.73 -6.26 15.68
N ILE A 58 -5.61 -5.13 14.98
CA ILE A 58 -6.60 -4.66 13.99
C ILE A 58 -6.42 -5.29 12.61
N PHE A 59 -5.33 -6.03 12.40
CA PHE A 59 -5.14 -6.82 11.20
C PHE A 59 -5.78 -8.18 11.38
N ASP A 60 -6.62 -8.53 10.41
CA ASP A 60 -7.34 -9.79 10.26
C ASP A 60 -7.02 -10.88 11.30
N LYS A 61 -7.99 -11.22 12.13
CA LYS A 61 -7.93 -12.42 12.96
C LYS A 61 -8.81 -13.44 12.25
N TYR A 62 -8.24 -14.61 11.94
CA TYR A 62 -8.99 -15.73 11.39
C TYR A 62 -10.34 -15.87 12.14
N ASP A 63 -11.47 -16.08 11.43
CA ASP A 63 -12.83 -16.34 11.96
C ASP A 63 -13.73 -15.09 12.22
N ASP A 64 -14.86 -15.27 12.93
CA ASP A 64 -15.86 -14.27 13.33
C ASP A 64 -15.33 -13.08 14.15
N SER A 65 -14.07 -13.11 14.57
CA SER A 65 -13.46 -12.03 15.34
C SER A 65 -13.37 -10.69 14.60
N LYS A 66 -13.43 -10.68 13.26
CA LYS A 66 -13.55 -9.43 12.47
C LYS A 66 -14.83 -8.66 12.81
N TYR A 67 -15.87 -9.32 13.31
CA TYR A 67 -17.12 -8.68 13.74
C TYR A 67 -17.03 -8.10 15.15
N GLN A 68 -15.93 -8.28 15.89
CA GLN A 68 -15.75 -7.69 17.23
C GLN A 68 -15.17 -6.26 17.14
N ILE A 69 -15.49 -5.40 18.09
CA ILE A 69 -14.99 -4.00 18.20
C ILE A 69 -13.94 -3.82 19.29
N LYS A 70 -13.46 -4.93 19.87
CA LYS A 70 -12.51 -4.91 20.98
C LYS A 70 -11.18 -4.27 20.62
N ASP A 71 -10.68 -4.54 19.42
CA ASP A 71 -9.40 -4.04 18.95
C ASP A 71 -9.63 -2.88 17.98
N PHE A 72 -8.95 -1.77 18.22
CA PHE A 72 -9.00 -0.58 17.38
C PHE A 72 -7.70 0.21 17.51
N ILE A 73 -7.48 1.12 16.58
CA ILE A 73 -6.58 2.25 16.73
C ILE A 73 -7.38 3.54 16.64
N SER A 74 -7.04 4.51 17.48
CA SER A 74 -7.57 5.87 17.50
C SER A 74 -6.41 6.85 17.48
N SER A 75 -6.60 8.00 16.85
CA SER A 75 -5.60 9.06 16.92
C SER A 75 -5.53 9.70 18.32
N ASP A 76 -4.39 10.30 18.66
CA ASP A 76 -4.10 10.79 20.02
C ASP A 76 -4.27 12.32 20.15
N THR A 77 -3.77 13.08 19.17
CA THR A 77 -3.76 14.57 19.22
C THR A 77 -4.71 15.22 18.22
N ASP A 78 -4.63 14.80 16.96
CA ASP A 78 -5.45 15.28 15.84
C ASP A 78 -5.93 14.08 15.02
N GLU A 79 -6.71 14.31 13.97
CA GLU A 79 -7.36 13.27 13.17
C GLU A 79 -6.39 12.46 12.29
N GLN A 80 -5.14 12.92 12.16
CA GLN A 80 -4.18 12.36 11.22
C GLN A 80 -3.47 11.14 11.77
N ILE A 81 -3.45 10.03 11.02
CA ILE A 81 -2.69 8.82 11.39
C ILE A 81 -1.79 8.43 10.24
N ILE A 82 -0.52 8.14 10.54
CA ILE A 82 0.38 7.47 9.61
C ILE A 82 0.57 6.04 10.07
N LEU A 83 0.26 5.07 9.21
CA LEU A 83 0.43 3.63 9.48
C LEU A 83 1.33 3.02 8.40
N ASN A 84 2.49 2.51 8.80
CA ASN A 84 3.45 1.84 7.94
C ASN A 84 3.33 0.33 8.06
N ILE A 85 3.01 -0.31 6.94
CA ILE A 85 2.78 -1.76 6.81
C ILE A 85 3.88 -2.35 5.93
N PRO A 86 4.99 -2.79 6.52
CA PRO A 86 6.02 -3.52 5.79
C PRO A 86 5.55 -4.95 5.47
N PHE A 87 5.94 -5.43 4.30
CA PHE A 87 5.84 -6.84 3.96
C PHE A 87 7.18 -7.54 4.29
N LEU A 88 7.12 -8.85 4.54
CA LEU A 88 8.27 -9.71 4.86
C LEU A 88 9.20 -9.85 3.63
N ASP A 89 9.78 -11.03 3.41
CA ASP A 89 10.55 -11.35 2.20
C ASP A 89 9.65 -11.66 1.00
N SER A 90 8.66 -10.80 0.73
CA SER A 90 7.77 -10.96 -0.42
C SER A 90 7.50 -9.64 -1.13
N SER A 91 7.33 -9.75 -2.43
CA SER A 91 6.88 -8.68 -3.30
C SER A 91 5.38 -8.87 -3.52
N VAL A 92 4.59 -7.92 -3.03
CA VAL A 92 3.13 -8.01 -3.04
C VAL A 92 2.56 -7.23 -4.22
N LYS A 93 1.48 -7.74 -4.79
CA LYS A 93 0.60 -7.03 -5.71
C LYS A 93 -0.76 -6.84 -5.04
N LEU A 94 -1.07 -5.61 -4.62
CA LEU A 94 -2.34 -5.32 -3.92
C LEU A 94 -3.51 -5.21 -4.90
N PHE A 95 -4.64 -5.79 -4.52
CA PHE A 95 -5.89 -5.77 -5.28
C PHE A 95 -6.94 -4.92 -4.60
N SER A 96 -7.09 -5.05 -3.28
CA SER A 96 -8.04 -4.27 -2.50
C SER A 96 -7.63 -4.15 -1.04
N ILE A 97 -8.24 -3.18 -0.36
CA ILE A 97 -8.11 -2.91 1.06
C ILE A 97 -9.53 -2.92 1.63
N ILE A 98 -9.76 -3.69 2.69
CA ILE A 98 -11.03 -3.72 3.39
C ILE A 98 -10.84 -3.06 4.74
N LEU A 99 -11.71 -2.11 5.05
CA LEU A 99 -11.66 -1.32 6.27
C LEU A 99 -12.97 -1.46 7.05
N LYS A 100 -12.86 -1.57 8.37
CA LYS A 100 -13.96 -1.27 9.30
C LYS A 100 -13.52 -0.10 10.17
N THR A 101 -14.27 1.00 10.12
CA THR A 101 -13.97 2.25 10.82
C THR A 101 -15.14 2.66 11.71
N SER A 102 -15.06 3.81 12.36
CA SER A 102 -16.25 4.47 12.89
C SER A 102 -17.24 4.75 11.76
N GLY A 103 -18.55 4.62 12.04
CA GLY A 103 -19.63 5.09 11.18
C GLY A 103 -20.11 6.51 11.50
N GLY A 104 -19.68 7.06 12.64
CA GLY A 104 -20.05 8.41 13.10
C GLY A 104 -18.98 9.45 12.80
N ASP A 105 -18.74 10.34 13.76
CA ASP A 105 -17.92 11.55 13.58
C ASP A 105 -16.44 11.22 13.37
N GLN A 106 -15.95 10.18 14.05
CA GLN A 106 -14.57 9.69 13.96
C GLN A 106 -14.25 8.86 12.69
N CYS A 107 -15.12 8.92 11.68
CA CYS A 107 -14.97 8.16 10.43
C CYS A 107 -13.91 8.81 9.53
N PRO A 108 -12.82 8.11 9.17
CA PRO A 108 -11.85 8.62 8.20
C PRO A 108 -12.54 8.93 6.86
N GLN A 109 -12.23 10.08 6.27
CA GLN A 109 -12.73 10.47 4.96
C GLN A 109 -11.67 10.23 3.88
N THR A 110 -10.52 10.89 3.99
CA THR A 110 -9.45 10.81 2.99
C THR A 110 -8.28 9.96 3.49
N ILE A 111 -7.95 8.91 2.74
CA ILE A 111 -6.78 8.06 3.04
C ILE A 111 -5.83 8.07 1.84
N LYS A 112 -4.65 8.66 2.01
CA LYS A 112 -3.57 8.63 1.01
C LYS A 112 -2.74 7.35 1.19
N LEU A 113 -2.46 6.68 0.08
CA LEU A 113 -1.63 5.47 0.04
C LEU A 113 -0.30 5.77 -0.63
N PHE A 114 0.78 5.37 0.04
CA PHE A 114 2.14 5.49 -0.47
C PHE A 114 2.80 4.12 -0.56
N LYS A 115 3.36 3.82 -1.72
CA LYS A 115 3.98 2.54 -2.03
C LYS A 115 5.50 2.67 -1.95
N ASN A 116 6.13 1.81 -1.14
CA ASN A 116 7.59 1.70 -1.03
C ASN A 116 8.28 3.03 -0.67
N LYS A 117 7.61 3.87 0.12
CA LYS A 117 8.14 5.13 0.61
C LYS A 117 8.36 5.02 2.12
N ASN A 118 9.62 5.16 2.54
CA ASN A 118 10.01 4.91 3.93
C ASN A 118 10.12 6.18 4.77
N ASN A 119 9.91 7.34 4.15
CA ASN A 119 10.10 8.66 4.71
C ASN A 119 8.81 9.48 4.71
N ILE A 120 7.66 8.84 4.94
CA ILE A 120 6.39 9.54 5.12
C ILE A 120 6.31 10.03 6.57
N ASP A 121 6.11 11.32 6.74
CA ASP A 121 5.86 11.99 8.02
C ASP A 121 4.80 13.07 7.81
N PHE A 122 4.32 13.68 8.91
CA PHE A 122 3.28 14.71 8.83
C PHE A 122 3.75 15.99 8.10
N ASP A 123 5.06 16.24 8.06
CA ASP A 123 5.63 17.39 7.36
C ASP A 123 5.51 17.26 5.83
N ASN A 124 5.55 16.03 5.30
CA ASN A 124 5.55 15.79 3.85
C ASN A 124 4.34 15.01 3.30
N ALA A 125 3.58 14.32 4.14
CA ALA A 125 2.47 13.47 3.69
C ALA A 125 1.36 14.27 3.00
N GLU A 126 1.23 15.56 3.33
CA GLU A 126 0.23 16.42 2.72
C GLU A 126 0.54 16.79 1.28
N ASP A 127 1.76 17.29 1.05
CA ASP A 127 2.19 17.81 -0.25
C ASP A 127 2.68 16.70 -1.19
N MET A 128 3.16 15.58 -0.64
CA MET A 128 3.69 14.53 -1.48
C MET A 128 2.58 13.83 -2.26
N LYS A 129 2.80 13.67 -3.56
CA LYS A 129 1.90 12.91 -4.42
C LYS A 129 1.78 11.45 -3.94
N ALA A 130 0.58 11.10 -3.50
CA ALA A 130 0.18 9.73 -3.19
C ALA A 130 0.16 8.85 -4.45
N ASP A 131 0.43 7.56 -4.27
CA ASP A 131 0.29 6.58 -5.34
C ASP A 131 -1.19 6.31 -5.65
N PHE A 132 -2.05 6.44 -4.62
CA PHE A 132 -3.50 6.44 -4.74
C PHE A 132 -4.13 7.16 -3.54
N THR A 133 -5.30 7.76 -3.74
CA THR A 133 -6.09 8.37 -2.66
C THR A 133 -7.45 7.71 -2.62
N LEU A 134 -7.82 7.20 -1.45
CA LEU A 134 -9.12 6.63 -1.15
C LEU A 134 -10.03 7.72 -0.59
N ASN A 135 -11.27 7.74 -1.05
CA ASN A 135 -12.36 8.41 -0.35
C ASN A 135 -13.16 7.31 0.35
N HIS A 136 -12.99 7.20 1.65
CA HIS A 136 -13.71 6.24 2.48
C HIS A 136 -15.11 6.81 2.75
N PRO A 137 -16.20 6.06 2.47
CA PRO A 137 -17.56 6.53 2.76
C PRO A 137 -17.81 6.54 4.27
N GLN A 138 -18.71 7.40 4.75
CA GLN A 138 -19.12 7.42 6.15
C GLN A 138 -19.98 6.19 6.50
N VAL A 139 -19.32 5.05 6.62
CA VAL A 139 -19.92 3.74 6.87
C VAL A 139 -18.99 3.01 7.83
N GLY A 140 -19.56 2.43 8.88
CA GLY A 140 -18.77 1.73 9.87
C GLY A 140 -19.60 1.39 11.10
N PHE A 141 -18.92 1.23 12.22
CA PHE A 141 -19.54 0.98 13.51
C PHE A 141 -19.88 2.31 14.22
N GLU A 142 -21.14 2.53 14.57
CA GLU A 142 -21.60 3.69 15.34
C GLU A 142 -21.64 3.34 16.84
N GLY A 143 -20.61 3.76 17.57
CA GLY A 143 -20.32 3.26 18.92
C GLY A 143 -20.87 4.06 20.10
N ASP A 144 -21.59 5.17 19.90
CA ASP A 144 -21.91 6.07 21.01
C ASP A 144 -23.36 6.00 21.53
N SER A 145 -24.21 5.12 20.98
CA SER A 145 -25.60 5.02 21.42
C SER A 145 -26.19 3.63 21.16
N ASN A 146 -26.09 2.74 22.15
CA ASN A 146 -26.94 1.55 22.32
C ASN A 146 -26.79 0.39 21.32
N VAL A 147 -25.83 0.41 20.39
CA VAL A 147 -25.58 -0.75 19.51
C VAL A 147 -24.79 -1.81 20.27
N GLN A 148 -25.39 -3.00 20.45
CA GLN A 148 -24.68 -4.14 21.03
C GLN A 148 -23.69 -4.68 19.99
N GLU A 149 -22.56 -5.24 20.43
CA GLU A 149 -21.55 -5.89 19.56
C GLU A 149 -22.13 -6.97 18.62
N GLN A 150 -23.39 -7.35 18.82
CA GLN A 150 -24.15 -8.37 18.11
C GLN A 150 -24.74 -7.90 16.76
N ASP A 151 -24.74 -6.60 16.46
CA ASP A 151 -25.34 -6.04 15.23
C ASP A 151 -24.33 -5.82 14.08
N ILE A 152 -23.05 -6.12 14.32
CA ILE A 152 -21.98 -5.91 13.33
C ILE A 152 -22.10 -6.98 12.24
N ASN A 153 -22.28 -6.52 11.01
CA ASN A 153 -22.47 -7.37 9.84
C ASN A 153 -21.56 -6.90 8.68
N ASP A 154 -21.66 -7.54 7.53
CA ASP A 154 -20.80 -7.24 6.38
C ASP A 154 -20.98 -5.81 5.83
N ASP A 155 -22.12 -5.14 6.09
CA ASP A 155 -22.36 -3.76 5.63
C ASP A 155 -21.50 -2.73 6.38
N ASN A 156 -20.91 -3.09 7.52
CA ASN A 156 -19.99 -2.22 8.25
C ASN A 156 -18.56 -2.23 7.66
N PHE A 157 -18.30 -3.06 6.65
CA PHE A 157 -16.99 -3.18 6.01
C PHE A 157 -17.02 -2.53 4.63
N VAL A 158 -15.98 -1.76 4.31
CA VAL A 158 -15.84 -1.12 3.01
C VAL A 158 -14.63 -1.70 2.29
N GLU A 159 -14.87 -2.36 1.15
CA GLU A 159 -13.81 -2.82 0.25
C GLU A 159 -13.45 -1.74 -0.78
N HIS A 160 -12.21 -1.28 -0.72
CA HIS A 160 -11.59 -0.35 -1.65
C HIS A 160 -10.77 -1.11 -2.69
N PHE A 161 -11.24 -1.18 -3.92
CA PHE A 161 -10.48 -1.77 -5.04
C PHE A 161 -9.37 -0.83 -5.49
N LEU A 162 -8.15 -1.37 -5.55
CA LEU A 162 -6.98 -0.60 -5.95
C LEU A 162 -6.65 -0.79 -7.43
N PRO A 163 -6.03 0.23 -8.07
CA PRO A 163 -5.44 0.05 -9.38
C PRO A 163 -4.26 -0.93 -9.30
N ARG A 164 -4.54 -2.20 -9.59
CA ARG A 164 -3.57 -3.33 -9.46
C ARG A 164 -2.23 -3.11 -10.16
N HIS A 165 -2.19 -2.26 -11.18
CA HIS A 165 -0.98 -1.92 -11.93
C HIS A 165 -0.06 -0.94 -11.18
N VAL A 166 -0.61 -0.07 -10.33
CA VAL A 166 0.15 0.85 -9.47
C VAL A 166 0.81 0.07 -8.34
N PHE A 167 0.05 -0.81 -7.70
CA PHE A 167 0.48 -1.53 -6.51
C PHE A 167 1.13 -2.89 -6.80
N THR A 168 1.87 -3.04 -7.89
CA THR A 168 2.74 -4.22 -8.14
C THR A 168 4.09 -4.07 -7.47
N ASN A 169 4.70 -5.15 -7.00
CA ASN A 169 6.03 -5.13 -6.37
C ASN A 169 6.12 -4.21 -5.15
N THR A 170 5.08 -4.21 -4.32
CA THR A 170 5.01 -3.48 -3.06
C THR A 170 5.72 -4.27 -1.97
N THR A 171 6.68 -3.64 -1.30
CA THR A 171 7.43 -4.15 -0.15
C THR A 171 7.07 -3.42 1.14
N GLN A 172 6.51 -2.21 1.03
CA GLN A 172 5.92 -1.47 2.14
C GLN A 172 4.73 -0.65 1.62
N LEU A 173 3.66 -0.61 2.39
CA LEU A 173 2.51 0.24 2.15
C LEU A 173 2.34 1.19 3.34
N THR A 174 2.27 2.49 3.08
CA THR A 174 1.98 3.49 4.10
C THR A 174 0.61 4.09 3.86
N PHE A 175 -0.20 4.09 4.92
CA PHE A 175 -1.47 4.79 4.99
C PHE A 175 -1.23 6.12 5.67
N PHE A 176 -1.82 7.17 5.11
CA PHE A 176 -1.95 8.46 5.77
C PHE A 176 -3.44 8.82 5.77
N ILE A 177 -4.05 8.73 6.95
CA ILE A 177 -5.38 9.29 7.20
C ILE A 177 -5.17 10.79 7.33
N ARG A 178 -5.84 11.55 6.48
CA ARG A 178 -5.68 13.00 6.41
C ARG A 178 -6.74 13.73 7.23
N ASP A 179 -7.99 13.29 7.11
CA ASP A 179 -9.17 13.96 7.66
C ASP A 179 -10.28 12.94 7.99
N VAL A 180 -11.25 13.40 8.78
CA VAL A 180 -12.51 12.72 9.10
C VAL A 180 -13.70 13.48 8.51
N TYR A 181 -14.89 12.91 8.60
CA TYR A 181 -16.11 13.54 8.06
C TYR A 181 -16.62 14.73 8.86
N ASP A 182 -16.47 14.69 10.19
CA ASP A 182 -16.91 15.76 11.07
C ASP A 182 -15.77 16.76 11.30
N GLU A 183 -15.97 18.01 10.89
CA GLU A 183 -14.97 19.08 11.03
C GLU A 183 -14.80 19.52 12.51
N ASP A 184 -15.74 19.17 13.38
CA ASP A 184 -15.67 19.45 14.82
C ASP A 184 -15.05 18.28 15.62
N GLU A 185 -14.66 17.17 14.97
CA GLU A 185 -14.03 16.00 15.58
C GLU A 185 -12.55 15.91 15.19
N ASP A 186 -11.70 15.79 16.20
CA ASP A 186 -10.24 15.75 16.03
C ASP A 186 -9.69 14.31 16.13
N GLN A 187 -10.55 13.29 16.08
CA GLN A 187 -10.12 11.89 16.22
C GLN A 187 -10.57 11.00 15.07
N SER A 188 -9.65 10.21 14.53
CA SER A 188 -9.97 9.16 13.57
C SER A 188 -9.86 7.78 14.21
N LYS A 189 -10.78 6.86 13.85
CA LYS A 189 -10.84 5.52 14.46
C LYS A 189 -10.98 4.40 13.43
N ILE A 190 -10.11 3.39 13.54
CA ILE A 190 -10.10 2.19 12.71
C ILE A 190 -10.17 0.93 13.59
N TYR A 191 -11.10 0.03 13.29
CA TYR A 191 -11.28 -1.24 13.98
C TYR A 191 -10.65 -2.43 13.24
N TYR A 192 -10.57 -2.37 11.91
CA TYR A 192 -10.12 -3.52 11.11
C TYR A 192 -9.47 -3.08 9.79
N ILE A 193 -8.40 -3.79 9.43
CA ILE A 193 -7.74 -3.70 8.13
C ILE A 193 -7.49 -5.11 7.58
N GLU A 194 -7.94 -5.38 6.35
CA GLU A 194 -7.54 -6.54 5.56
C GLU A 194 -6.98 -6.08 4.22
N LEU A 195 -5.83 -6.65 3.85
CA LEU A 195 -5.18 -6.41 2.56
C LEU A 195 -5.34 -7.67 1.71
N ARG A 196 -5.87 -7.52 0.49
CA ARG A 196 -6.01 -8.63 -0.46
C ARG A 196 -5.16 -8.44 -1.69
N GLY A 197 -4.60 -9.53 -2.21
CA GLY A 197 -3.72 -9.49 -3.36
C GLY A 197 -3.03 -10.81 -3.67
N GLU A 198 -1.95 -10.71 -4.41
CA GLU A 198 -1.02 -11.81 -4.68
C GLU A 198 0.35 -11.45 -4.14
N PHE A 199 1.14 -12.46 -3.78
CA PHE A 199 2.51 -12.25 -3.35
C PHE A 199 3.46 -13.21 -4.09
N LYS A 200 4.69 -12.75 -4.26
CA LYS A 200 5.80 -13.58 -4.72
C LYS A 200 6.90 -13.51 -3.68
N LYS A 201 7.39 -14.67 -3.24
CA LYS A 201 8.53 -14.71 -2.32
C LYS A 201 9.77 -14.14 -3.02
N LEU A 202 10.44 -13.20 -2.37
CA LEU A 202 11.72 -12.68 -2.80
C LEU A 202 12.80 -13.69 -2.38
N THR A 203 13.29 -14.49 -3.31
CA THR A 203 14.47 -15.33 -3.08
C THR A 203 15.68 -14.42 -2.96
N LYS A 204 16.17 -14.21 -1.74
CA LYS A 204 17.50 -13.67 -1.49
C LYS A 204 18.50 -14.81 -1.71
N ASP A 205 18.70 -15.24 -2.95
CA ASP A 205 19.86 -16.08 -3.25
C ASP A 205 21.10 -15.19 -3.06
N PRO A 206 22.01 -15.50 -2.12
CA PRO A 206 23.26 -14.78 -2.05
C PRO A 206 24.00 -15.04 -3.36
N VAL A 207 24.22 -14.00 -4.15
CA VAL A 207 25.22 -14.05 -5.21
C VAL A 207 26.55 -14.19 -4.47
N ILE A 208 26.99 -15.42 -4.24
CA ILE A 208 28.35 -15.73 -3.85
C ILE A 208 29.19 -15.37 -5.07
N THR A 209 29.56 -14.10 -5.19
CA THR A 209 30.70 -13.72 -6.04
C THR A 209 31.92 -14.35 -5.40
N MET A 210 32.19 -15.58 -5.80
CA MET A 210 33.46 -16.23 -5.62
C MET A 210 34.43 -15.46 -6.52
N TYR A 211 34.94 -14.34 -6.03
CA TYR A 211 36.07 -13.67 -6.66
C TYR A 211 37.24 -14.64 -6.55
N GLU A 212 37.65 -15.19 -7.68
CA GLU A 212 38.86 -15.97 -7.85
C GLU A 212 40.08 -15.08 -7.52
N ALA A 213 40.31 -14.82 -6.24
CA ALA A 213 41.54 -14.22 -5.74
C ALA A 213 42.54 -15.34 -5.42
N ALA A 214 42.86 -16.15 -6.41
CA ALA A 214 44.16 -16.82 -6.44
C ALA A 214 45.08 -15.92 -7.25
N ALA A 215 45.84 -15.05 -6.57
CA ALA A 215 46.96 -14.38 -7.19
C ALA A 215 47.90 -15.47 -7.76
N ASN A 216 47.99 -15.58 -9.08
CA ASN A 216 48.96 -16.47 -9.72
C ASN A 216 50.36 -15.87 -9.50
N PRO A 217 51.28 -16.51 -8.75
CA PRO A 217 52.60 -15.94 -8.43
C PRO A 217 53.55 -15.83 -9.64
N ALA A 218 53.12 -16.22 -10.83
CA ALA A 218 53.96 -16.35 -12.02
C ALA A 218 54.05 -15.09 -12.92
N ASP A 219 53.29 -14.02 -12.65
CA ASP A 219 53.15 -12.90 -13.61
C ASP A 219 53.94 -11.62 -13.27
N HIS A 220 54.87 -11.68 -12.32
CA HIS A 220 55.93 -10.68 -12.22
C HIS A 220 57.19 -11.21 -12.93
N LYS A 221 57.27 -10.98 -14.25
CA LYS A 221 58.55 -11.06 -14.97
C LYS A 221 59.48 -9.98 -14.41
N ASN A 222 60.55 -10.43 -13.75
CA ASN A 222 61.70 -9.60 -13.45
C ASN A 222 62.21 -8.98 -14.74
N THR A 223 62.13 -7.66 -14.84
CA THR A 223 62.82 -6.88 -15.87
C THR A 223 64.32 -6.93 -15.56
N THR A 224 64.98 -8.02 -15.93
CA THR A 224 66.43 -8.08 -16.10
C THR A 224 66.80 -7.19 -17.29
N ALA A 225 66.95 -5.89 -17.01
CA ALA A 225 67.59 -4.97 -17.93
C ALA A 225 69.11 -5.27 -17.89
N SER A 226 69.54 -6.03 -18.88
CA SER A 226 70.92 -6.13 -19.33
C SER A 226 71.48 -4.75 -19.64
N LEU A 227 72.42 -4.28 -18.81
CA LEU A 227 73.47 -3.38 -19.24
C LEU A 227 74.80 -4.06 -18.94
N GLU A 228 75.39 -4.58 -20.01
CA GLU A 228 76.71 -5.16 -20.04
C GLU A 228 77.79 -4.13 -19.66
N ARG A 229 78.77 -4.63 -18.90
CA ARG A 229 80.22 -4.40 -19.04
C ARG A 229 80.67 -2.95 -19.30
N ASN A 230 81.41 -2.41 -18.33
CA ASN A 230 82.76 -1.97 -18.66
C ASN A 230 83.74 -2.10 -17.49
N GLN A 231 84.97 -2.41 -17.88
CA GLN A 231 86.12 -2.86 -17.13
C GLN A 231 86.70 -1.80 -16.18
N HIS A 232 87.28 -2.20 -15.04
CA HIS A 232 88.73 -2.12 -14.82
C HIS A 232 89.16 -2.71 -13.47
N SER A 233 90.29 -3.38 -13.52
CA SER A 233 90.98 -4.09 -12.46
C SER A 233 92.02 -3.20 -11.77
N ILE A 234 92.25 -3.41 -10.46
CA ILE A 234 93.49 -3.16 -9.68
C ILE A 234 93.84 -1.65 -9.52
N GLN A 235 94.04 -1.06 -8.34
CA GLN A 235 94.78 -1.46 -7.15
C GLN A 235 94.31 -0.63 -5.94
#